data_AF-A0A832FMN4-F1
#
_entry.id   AF-A0A832FMN4-F1
#
_cell.length_a   1.000
_cell.length_b   1.000
_cell.length_c   1.000
_cell.angle_alpha   90.00
_cell.angle_beta   90.00
_cell.angle_gamma   90.00
#
_symmetry.space_group_name_H-M   'P 1'
#
loop_
_entity.id
_entity.type
_entity.pdbx_description
1 polymer ?
#
loop_
_entity_poly.entity_id
_entity_poly.type
_entity_poly.pdbx_seq_one_letter_code
_entity_poly.pdbx_strand_id
1 'polypeptide(L)'
;MVSAETTISWVLRVGVLLSATLLASGLFLGENVLWLGVLMLILTPFLRVSFAALYFLLHKDLRFFVITLYVILMLVIGSLLKI
;
A
#
# COMPACT_ATOMS: atom_id res chain seq x y z
N MET A 1 1.85 16.92 -17.95
CA MET A 1 2.49 16.00 -16.99
C MET A 1 1.47 15.56 -15.96
N VAL A 2 0.47 14.75 -16.36
CA VAL A 2 -0.33 13.99 -15.38
C VAL A 2 0.55 12.81 -15.02
N SER A 3 1.46 13.11 -14.10
CA SER A 3 2.68 12.40 -13.79
C SER A 3 2.33 11.43 -12.68
N ALA A 4 2.46 10.12 -12.90
CA ALA A 4 2.69 9.04 -11.92
C ALA A 4 2.33 9.24 -10.45
N GLU A 5 2.92 10.26 -9.85
CA GLU A 5 2.67 10.82 -8.54
C GLU A 5 1.18 11.03 -8.27
N THR A 6 0.40 11.50 -9.26
CA THR A 6 -1.05 11.66 -9.14
C THR A 6 -1.75 10.31 -9.04
N THR A 7 -1.34 9.32 -9.85
CA THR A 7 -1.91 7.97 -9.83
C THR A 7 -1.58 7.26 -8.51
N ILE A 8 -0.32 7.30 -8.08
CA ILE A 8 0.14 6.67 -6.84
C ILE A 8 -0.56 7.32 -5.63
N SER A 9 -0.63 8.66 -5.60
CA SER A 9 -1.31 9.37 -4.51
C SER A 9 -2.81 9.09 -4.45
N TRP A 10 -3.48 8.93 -5.60
CA TRP A 10 -4.89 8.56 -5.63
C TRP A 10 -5.14 7.13 -5.15
N VAL A 11 -4.35 6.17 -5.62
CA VAL A 11 -4.41 4.77 -5.15
C VAL A 11 -4.23 4.71 -3.63
N LEU A 12 -3.27 5.48 -3.11
CA LEU A 12 -3.02 5.59 -1.67
C LEU A 12 -4.19 6.19 -0.90
N ARG A 13 -4.73 7.32 -1.36
CA ARG A 13 -5.84 8.01 -0.70
C ARG A 13 -7.06 7.12 -0.61
N VAL A 14 -7.39 6.41 -1.69
CA VAL A 14 -8.52 5.48 -1.70
C VAL A 14 -8.30 4.32 -0.74
N GLY A 15 -7.12 3.69 -0.74
CA GLY A 15 -6.82 2.59 0.17
C GLY A 15 -6.92 3.00 1.64
N VAL A 16 -6.35 4.16 2.00
CA VAL A 16 -6.41 4.68 3.38
C VAL A 16 -7.84 5.03 3.77
N LEU A 17 -8.59 5.76 2.92
CA LEU A 17 -9.97 6.14 3.22
C LEU A 17 -10.86 4.90 3.38
N LEU A 18 -10.71 3.90 2.51
CA LEU A 18 -11.43 2.63 2.64
C LEU A 18 -11.10 1.94 3.96
N SER A 19 -9.81 1.82 4.31
CA SER A 19 -9.40 1.22 5.58
C SER A 19 -10.00 1.95 6.79
N ALA A 20 -9.98 3.29 6.79
CA ALA A 20 -10.55 4.11 7.86
C ALA A 20 -12.07 3.93 7.97
N THR A 21 -12.79 3.90 6.84
CA THR A 21 -14.25 3.67 6.85
C THR A 21 -14.60 2.26 7.35
N LEU A 22 -13.85 1.23 6.94
CA LEU A 22 -14.04 -0.13 7.42
C LEU A 22 -13.81 -0.22 8.92
N LEU A 23 -12.72 0.37 9.43
CA LEU A 23 -12.43 0.42 10.86
C LEU A 23 -13.53 1.17 11.64
N ALA A 24 -13.93 2.34 11.17
CA ALA A 24 -14.99 3.12 11.81
C ALA A 24 -16.33 2.36 11.84
N SER A 25 -16.69 1.70 10.74
CA SER A 25 -17.92 0.91 10.65
C SER A 25 -17.83 -0.36 11.51
N GLY A 26 -16.66 -0.98 11.62
CA GLY A 26 -16.43 -2.17 12.43
C GLY A 26 -16.58 -1.93 13.93
N LEU A 27 -16.39 -0.70 14.41
CA LEU A 27 -16.71 -0.34 15.80
C LEU A 27 -18.20 -0.56 16.13
N PHE A 28 -19.08 -0.46 15.14
CA PHE A 28 -20.53 -0.64 15.30
C PHE A 28 -21.03 -1.98 14.77
N LEU A 29 -20.38 -2.54 13.75
CA LEU A 29 -20.79 -3.77 13.05
C LEU A 29 -20.12 -5.05 13.57
N GLY A 30 -19.06 -4.92 14.37
CA GLY A 30 -18.38 -6.04 15.03
C GLY A 30 -16.98 -6.36 14.50
N GLU A 31 -16.34 -7.32 15.18
CA GLU A 31 -14.91 -7.64 15.04
C GLU A 31 -14.49 -8.05 13.61
N ASN A 32 -15.34 -8.78 12.88
CA ASN A 32 -15.03 -9.22 11.53
C ASN A 32 -14.76 -8.05 10.57
N VAL A 33 -15.50 -6.95 10.72
CA VAL A 33 -15.33 -5.75 9.88
C VAL A 33 -14.10 -4.96 10.31
N LEU A 34 -13.77 -4.96 11.61
CA LEU A 34 -12.51 -4.38 12.11
C LEU A 34 -11.29 -5.09 11.51
N TRP A 35 -11.27 -6.43 11.50
CA TRP A 35 -10.19 -7.19 10.91
C TRP A 35 -10.03 -6.93 9.41
N LEU A 36 -11.12 -6.72 8.67
CA LEU A 36 -11.07 -6.29 7.28
C LEU A 36 -10.41 -4.91 7.13
N GLY A 37 -10.76 -3.96 8.00
CA GLY A 37 -10.14 -2.64 8.03
C GLY A 37 -8.64 -2.70 8.33
N VAL A 38 -8.24 -3.50 9.31
CA VAL A 38 -6.82 -3.74 9.67
C VAL A 38 -6.07 -4.40 8.51
N LEU A 39 -6.67 -5.42 7.88
CA LEU A 39 -6.07 -6.09 6.73
C LEU A 39 -5.83 -5.11 5.58
N MET A 40 -6.81 -4.26 5.26
CA MET A 40 -6.67 -3.21 4.25
C MET A 40 -5.56 -2.21 4.61
N LEU A 41 -5.45 -1.83 5.89
CA LEU A 41 -4.42 -0.89 6.37
C LEU A 41 -3.01 -1.48 6.22
N ILE A 42 -2.82 -2.75 6.56
CA ILE A 42 -1.55 -3.48 6.40
C ILE A 42 -1.22 -3.66 4.91
N LEU A 43 -2.23 -3.89 4.06
CA LEU A 43 -2.03 -4.12 2.62
C LEU A 43 -1.72 -2.83 1.85
N THR A 44 -2.20 -1.67 2.32
CA THR A 44 -1.97 -0.36 1.69
C THR A 44 -0.50 -0.05 1.36
N PRO A 45 0.48 -0.23 2.28
CA PRO A 45 1.88 -0.01 1.96
C PRO A 45 2.44 -1.01 0.94
N PHE A 46 1.94 -2.25 0.85
CA PHE A 46 2.33 -3.17 -0.23
C PHE A 46 1.85 -2.65 -1.59
N LEU A 47 0.58 -2.28 -1.69
CA LEU A 47 0.01 -1.74 -2.93
C LEU A 47 0.78 -0.51 -3.40
N ARG A 48 1.10 0.42 -2.49
CA ARG A 48 1.91 1.61 -2.76
C ARG A 48 3.21 1.27 -3.48
N VAL A 49 3.98 0.36 -2.89
CA VAL A 49 5.34 0.08 -3.33
C VAL A 49 5.31 -0.75 -4.61
N SER A 50 4.32 -1.65 -4.77
CA SER A 50 4.08 -2.36 -6.04
C SER A 50 3.74 -1.41 -7.20
N PHE A 51 2.86 -0.44 -6.99
CA PHE A 51 2.53 0.56 -8.04
C PHE A 51 3.73 1.45 -8.37
N ALA A 52 4.52 1.86 -7.38
CA ALA A 52 5.77 2.57 -7.61
C ALA A 52 6.77 1.74 -8.44
N ALA A 53 6.91 0.44 -8.13
CA ALA A 53 7.81 -0.45 -8.85
C ALA A 53 7.40 -0.62 -10.31
N LEU A 54 6.09 -0.85 -10.57
CA LEU A 54 5.54 -0.93 -11.92
C LEU A 54 5.78 0.36 -12.70
N TYR A 55 5.58 1.51 -12.06
CA TYR A 55 5.82 2.81 -12.68
C TYR A 55 7.28 2.98 -13.14
N PHE A 56 8.24 2.70 -12.25
CA PHE A 56 9.67 2.82 -12.57
C PHE A 56 10.11 1.80 -13.63
N LEU A 57 9.53 0.60 -13.61
CA LEU A 57 9.82 -0.43 -14.62
C LEU A 57 9.37 0.03 -16.01
N LEU A 58 8.16 0.60 -16.12
CA LEU A 58 7.63 1.13 -17.38
C LEU A 58 8.45 2.33 -17.91
N HIS A 59 8.99 3.16 -17.01
CA HIS A 59 9.83 4.30 -17.38
C HIS A 59 11.30 3.93 -17.59
N LYS A 60 11.67 2.64 -17.45
CA LYS A 60 13.05 2.11 -17.54
C LYS A 60 14.03 2.80 -16.57
N ASP A 61 13.52 3.37 -15.50
CA ASP A 61 14.31 4.03 -14.46
C ASP A 61 14.86 2.99 -13.48
N LEU A 62 15.84 2.21 -13.94
CA LEU A 62 16.37 1.04 -13.23
C LEU A 62 16.91 1.38 -11.83
N ARG A 63 17.48 2.57 -11.63
CA ARG A 63 17.97 3.01 -10.31
C ARG A 63 16.83 3.08 -9.28
N PHE A 64 15.71 3.70 -9.64
CA PHE A 64 14.55 3.82 -8.76
C PHE A 64 13.80 2.50 -8.60
N PHE A 65 13.79 1.67 -9.65
CA PHE A 65 13.23 0.32 -9.59
C PHE A 65 13.98 -0.56 -8.57
N VAL A 66 15.33 -0.56 -8.57
CA VAL A 66 16.14 -1.33 -7.61
C VAL A 66 15.89 -0.89 -6.18
N ILE A 67 15.82 0.42 -5.91
CA ILE A 67 15.47 0.95 -4.58
C ILE A 67 14.09 0.47 -4.16
N THR A 68 13.10 0.53 -5.07
CA THR A 68 11.73 0.11 -4.77
C THR A 68 11.64 -1.40 -4.49
N LEU A 69 12.41 -2.21 -5.23
CA LEU A 69 12.51 -3.64 -4.99
C LEU A 69 13.13 -3.96 -3.63
N TYR A 70 14.16 -3.20 -3.24
CA TYR A 70 14.73 -3.28 -1.89
C TYR A 70 13.69 -2.95 -0.81
N VAL A 71 12.87 -1.91 -1.01
CA VAL A 71 11.79 -1.57 -0.07
C VAL A 71 10.74 -2.69 0.01
N ILE A 72 10.33 -3.30 -1.10
CA ILE A 72 9.40 -4.45 -1.10
C ILE A 72 9.98 -5.59 -0.27
N LEU A 73 11.26 -5.93 -0.49
CA LEU A 73 11.95 -6.96 0.29
C LEU A 73 11.94 -6.63 1.78
N MET A 74 12.26 -5.39 2.14
CA MET A 74 12.29 -4.93 3.53
C MET A 74 10.90 -4.99 4.18
N LEU A 75 9.85 -4.61 3.45
CA LEU A 75 8.46 -4.65 3.90
C LEU A 75 7.96 -6.09 4.09
N VAL A 76 8.27 -6.99 3.15
CA VAL A 76 7.95 -8.42 3.26
C VAL A 76 8.67 -9.06 4.44
N ILE A 77 9.97 -8.80 4.60
CA ILE A 77 10.77 -9.31 5.71
C ILE A 77 10.23 -8.77 7.05
N GLY A 78 9.97 -7.46 7.15
CA GLY A 78 9.41 -6.87 8.36
C GLY A 78 8.03 -7.43 8.71
N SER A 79 7.15 -7.60 7.73
CA SER A 79 5.83 -8.21 7.92
C SER A 79 5.90 -9.69 8.33
N LEU A 80 6.91 -10.44 7.87
CA LEU A 80 7.10 -11.85 8.22
C LEU A 80 7.79 -12.05 9.56
N LEU A 81 8.73 -11.18 9.92
CA LEU A 81 9.51 -11.31 11.16
C LEU A 81 8.74 -10.89 12.42
N LYS A 82 7.53 -10.33 12.32
CA LYS A 82 6.72 -9.92 13.49
C LYS A 82 7.48 -8.99 14.47
N ILE A 83 8.46 -8.24 13.98
CA ILE A 83 9.20 -7.21 14.72
C ILE A 83 8.38 -5.92 14.75
#